data_AF-Q6LVP2-F1
#
_entry.id   AF-Q6LVP2-F1
#
_cell.length_a   1.000
_cell.length_b   1.000
_cell.length_c   1.000
_cell.angle_alpha   90.00
_cell.angle_beta   90.00
_cell.angle_gamma   90.00
#
_symmetry.space_group_name_H-M   'P 1'
#
loop_
_entity.id
_entity.type
_entity.pdbx_description
1 polymer ?
#
loop_
_entity_poly.entity_id
_entity_poly.type
_entity_poly.pdbx_seq_one_letter_code
_entity_poly.pdbx_strand_id
1 'polypeptide(L)'
;MKPGRNDPCPCGSGKKYKRCCMDSVSKQHAEVFDNIEQIVAMNPNLTLDELNVVMQSRMDERNNLPNPDFCGLSSTQMINWLYAPFNELEWVTISTPEDLSASPVMRYLRLILDEAMQGDGSFKATSKGNLPTKLVRQANDALPEFAVSQNQTHISISEFSGSNEDKFNALHYSRVLAEIAGIIYRRSGRYHVKKTAQKQYQKHGIHAFFIPMLEAATSQYNWGYLDGWEYDIDLRTFWIFMLWRLQGHGCVDQLVEEVATAFPDLLLDFSSEEYLSPSQLLSALIESRFIERFLQFWGFVTVDPKRYFAETHVPRKAEMQTLLKKTFQFKTKIQ
;
A
#
# COMPACT_ATOMS: atom_id res chain seq x y z
N MET A 1 -18.82 9.77 22.43
CA MET A 1 -19.56 11.03 22.74
C MET A 1 -19.74 11.79 21.43
N LYS A 2 -20.92 12.36 21.12
CA LYS A 2 -21.06 13.20 19.91
C LYS A 2 -20.41 14.56 20.17
N PRO A 3 -19.49 15.05 19.31
CA PRO A 3 -18.83 16.33 19.51
C PRO A 3 -19.86 17.47 19.49
N GLY A 4 -19.71 18.42 20.41
CA GLY A 4 -20.51 19.63 20.46
C GLY A 4 -20.23 20.50 19.23
N ARG A 5 -21.25 21.24 18.75
CA ARG A 5 -21.17 22.05 17.52
C ARG A 5 -19.97 23.02 17.50
N ASN A 6 -19.54 23.53 18.66
CA ASN A 6 -18.43 24.48 18.75
C ASN A 6 -17.08 23.84 19.08
N ASP A 7 -17.05 22.54 19.35
CA ASP A 7 -15.83 21.83 19.74
C ASP A 7 -14.88 21.74 18.53
N PRO A 8 -13.57 21.58 18.76
CA PRO A 8 -12.64 21.21 17.71
C PRO A 8 -13.18 20.00 16.94
N CYS A 9 -13.16 20.09 15.61
CA CYS A 9 -13.67 19.03 14.77
C CYS A 9 -12.80 17.78 14.95
N PRO A 10 -13.40 16.60 15.17
CA PRO A 10 -12.63 15.39 15.48
C PRO A 10 -11.71 14.95 14.33
N CYS A 11 -11.96 15.37 13.08
CA CYS A 11 -11.11 15.06 11.91
C CYS A 11 -9.74 15.76 11.92
N GLY A 12 -9.34 16.43 13.00
CA GLY A 12 -8.03 17.07 13.11
C GLY A 12 -7.85 18.36 12.29
N SER A 13 -8.90 18.86 11.62
CA SER A 13 -8.81 20.04 10.74
C SER A 13 -8.53 21.37 11.45
N GLY A 14 -8.51 21.40 12.79
CA GLY A 14 -8.37 22.62 13.60
C GLY A 14 -9.58 23.58 13.55
N LYS A 15 -10.62 23.26 12.77
CA LYS A 15 -11.87 24.04 12.66
C LYS A 15 -12.89 23.59 13.71
N LYS A 16 -13.89 24.43 14.01
CA LYS A 16 -15.05 24.02 14.83
C LYS A 16 -15.87 22.96 14.10
N TYR A 17 -16.40 21.95 14.80
CA TYR A 17 -17.18 20.84 14.22
C TYR A 17 -18.32 21.32 13.31
N LYS A 18 -19.06 22.36 13.72
CA LYS A 18 -20.13 23.00 12.92
C LYS A 18 -19.68 23.70 11.64
N ARG A 19 -18.37 23.92 11.45
CA ARG A 19 -17.76 24.57 10.28
C ARG A 19 -16.86 23.62 9.50
N CYS A 20 -16.95 22.33 9.80
CA CYS A 20 -16.17 21.28 9.17
C CYS A 20 -17.07 20.07 8.90
N CYS A 21 -16.86 18.91 9.52
CA CYS A 21 -17.61 17.68 9.19
C CYS A 21 -19.13 17.81 9.32
N MET A 22 -19.66 18.63 10.24
CA MET A 22 -21.11 18.84 10.32
C MET A 22 -21.63 19.70 9.15
N ASP A 23 -20.84 20.68 8.71
CA ASP A 23 -21.19 21.56 7.59
C ASP A 23 -21.09 20.82 6.26
N SER A 24 -20.11 19.93 6.09
CA SER A 24 -19.99 19.07 4.91
C SER A 24 -21.16 18.10 4.78
N VAL A 25 -21.56 17.43 5.88
CA VAL A 25 -22.77 16.57 5.88
C VAL A 25 -24.02 17.39 5.60
N SER A 26 -24.15 18.59 6.17
CA SER A 26 -25.29 19.46 5.90
C SER A 26 -25.35 19.93 4.44
N LYS A 27 -24.19 20.21 3.83
CA LYS A 27 -24.07 20.57 2.40
C LYS A 27 -24.38 19.40 1.48
N GLN A 28 -23.90 18.20 1.80
CA GLN A 28 -24.24 16.98 1.06
C GLN A 28 -25.73 16.70 1.10
N HIS A 29 -26.37 16.83 2.27
CA HIS A 29 -27.83 16.69 2.39
C HIS A 29 -28.57 17.77 1.58
N ALA A 30 -28.16 19.04 1.68
CA ALA A 30 -28.76 20.14 0.92
C ALA A 30 -28.65 19.91 -0.60
N GLU A 31 -27.47 19.51 -1.09
CA GLU A 31 -27.27 19.18 -2.50
C GLU A 31 -28.17 18.02 -2.96
N VAL A 32 -28.35 16.98 -2.14
CA VAL A 32 -29.24 15.85 -2.48
C VAL A 32 -30.69 16.32 -2.57
N PHE A 33 -31.16 17.13 -1.62
CA PHE A 33 -32.52 17.68 -1.66
C PHE A 33 -32.74 18.62 -2.85
N ASP A 34 -31.79 19.52 -3.14
CA ASP A 34 -31.84 20.42 -4.29
C ASP A 34 -31.89 19.64 -5.62
N ASN A 35 -31.16 18.52 -5.72
CA ASN A 35 -31.21 17.65 -6.90
C ASN A 35 -32.58 16.98 -7.08
N ILE A 36 -33.22 16.53 -6.00
CA ILE A 36 -34.56 15.94 -6.04
C ILE A 36 -35.58 16.98 -6.48
N GLU A 37 -35.55 18.18 -5.88
CA GLU A 37 -36.43 19.29 -6.24
C GLU A 37 -36.26 19.68 -7.72
N GLN A 38 -35.03 19.75 -8.22
CA GLN A 38 -34.75 20.08 -9.61
C GLN A 38 -35.28 19.02 -10.59
N ILE A 39 -35.14 17.73 -10.27
CA ILE A 39 -35.64 16.63 -11.13
C ILE A 39 -37.16 16.65 -11.20
N VAL A 40 -37.84 16.81 -10.07
CA VAL A 40 -39.30 16.88 -9.98
C VAL A 40 -39.82 18.14 -10.70
N ALA A 41 -39.13 19.27 -10.58
CA ALA A 41 -39.49 20.51 -11.27
C ALA A 41 -39.33 20.42 -12.79
N MET A 42 -38.29 19.74 -13.29
CA MET A 42 -38.06 19.57 -14.73
C MET A 42 -38.95 18.49 -15.37
N ASN A 43 -39.47 17.55 -14.58
CA ASN A 43 -40.25 16.41 -15.07
C ASN A 43 -41.44 16.11 -14.13
N PRO A 44 -42.49 16.97 -14.14
CA PRO A 44 -43.57 16.93 -13.14
C PRO A 44 -44.48 15.69 -13.22
N ASN A 45 -44.36 14.88 -14.28
CA ASN A 45 -45.23 13.72 -14.54
C ASN A 45 -44.51 12.37 -14.36
N LEU A 46 -43.30 12.35 -13.79
CA LEU A 46 -42.58 11.09 -13.56
C LEU A 46 -43.35 10.18 -12.59
N THR A 47 -43.49 8.92 -12.96
CA THR A 47 -43.84 7.87 -12.01
C THR A 47 -42.67 7.63 -11.04
N LEU A 48 -42.94 6.97 -9.90
CA LEU A 48 -41.90 6.66 -8.92
C LEU A 48 -40.76 5.81 -9.53
N ASP A 49 -41.09 4.90 -10.43
CA ASP A 49 -40.10 4.05 -11.10
C ASP A 49 -39.23 4.86 -12.07
N GLU A 50 -39.83 5.76 -12.85
CA GLU A 50 -39.08 6.65 -13.74
C GLU A 50 -38.22 7.65 -12.95
N LEU A 51 -38.72 8.13 -11.80
CA LEU A 51 -37.95 8.98 -10.89
C LEU A 51 -36.72 8.26 -10.35
N ASN A 52 -36.86 6.98 -9.94
CA ASN A 52 -35.72 6.18 -9.49
C ASN A 52 -34.67 6.00 -10.59
N VAL A 53 -35.09 5.74 -11.84
CA VAL A 53 -34.17 5.62 -12.99
C VAL A 53 -33.43 6.93 -13.25
N VAL A 54 -34.14 8.07 -13.23
CA VAL A 54 -33.53 9.39 -13.42
C VAL A 54 -32.55 9.71 -12.28
N MET A 55 -32.90 9.38 -11.04
CA MET A 55 -31.99 9.53 -9.88
C MET A 55 -30.74 8.67 -10.04
N GLN A 56 -30.87 7.39 -10.42
CA GLN A 56 -29.73 6.51 -10.65
C GLN A 56 -28.81 7.07 -11.75
N SER A 57 -29.38 7.46 -12.90
CA SER A 57 -28.60 8.05 -14.00
C SER A 57 -27.85 9.31 -13.57
N ARG A 58 -28.48 10.20 -12.79
CA ARG A 58 -27.85 11.43 -12.27
C ARG A 58 -26.74 11.11 -11.25
N MET A 59 -26.97 10.12 -10.38
CA MET A 59 -25.95 9.67 -9.44
C MET A 59 -24.76 9.06 -10.17
N ASP A 60 -25.00 8.26 -11.22
CA ASP A 60 -23.95 7.67 -12.06
C ASP A 60 -23.16 8.76 -12.80
N GLU A 61 -23.82 9.75 -13.40
CA GLU A 61 -23.16 10.90 -14.01
C GLU A 61 -22.26 11.62 -13.00
N ARG A 62 -22.79 11.94 -11.81
CA ARG A 62 -22.04 12.61 -10.74
C ARG A 62 -20.86 11.77 -10.24
N ASN A 63 -21.05 10.48 -10.04
CA ASN A 63 -20.01 9.56 -9.58
C ASN A 63 -18.87 9.39 -10.59
N ASN A 64 -19.12 9.73 -11.86
CA ASN A 64 -18.14 9.71 -12.92
C ASN A 64 -17.49 11.09 -13.20
N LEU A 65 -17.86 12.15 -12.48
CA LEU A 65 -17.18 13.45 -12.56
C LEU A 65 -15.86 13.44 -11.78
N PRO A 66 -14.82 14.16 -12.27
CA PRO A 66 -13.59 14.38 -11.51
C PRO A 66 -13.85 15.03 -10.15
N ASN A 67 -13.30 14.46 -9.08
CA ASN A 67 -13.36 15.01 -7.73
C ASN A 67 -11.99 15.59 -7.33
N PRO A 68 -11.89 16.89 -6.97
CA PRO A 68 -10.63 17.49 -6.53
C PRO A 68 -10.03 16.83 -5.29
N ASP A 69 -10.86 16.33 -4.36
CA ASP A 69 -10.39 15.64 -3.15
C ASP A 69 -9.75 14.28 -3.49
N PHE A 70 -10.05 13.72 -4.67
CA PHE A 70 -9.42 12.52 -5.23
C PHE A 70 -8.40 12.85 -6.33
N CYS A 71 -7.86 14.07 -6.31
CA CYS A 71 -6.89 14.57 -7.28
C CYS A 71 -7.36 14.42 -8.75
N GLY A 72 -8.66 14.56 -8.99
CA GLY A 72 -9.27 14.48 -10.32
C GLY A 72 -9.77 13.09 -10.72
N LEU A 73 -9.63 12.07 -9.87
CA LEU A 73 -10.34 10.80 -10.06
C LEU A 73 -11.83 10.97 -9.76
N SER A 74 -12.66 10.18 -10.43
CA SER A 74 -14.08 10.08 -10.10
C SER A 74 -14.31 9.16 -8.91
N SER A 75 -15.48 9.26 -8.27
CA SER A 75 -15.89 8.33 -7.21
C SER A 75 -15.91 6.89 -7.69
N THR A 76 -16.35 6.64 -8.93
CA THR A 76 -16.34 5.30 -9.56
C THR A 76 -14.91 4.74 -9.65
N GLN A 77 -13.95 5.56 -10.10
CA GLN A 77 -12.55 5.15 -10.19
C GLN A 77 -11.97 4.84 -8.81
N MET A 78 -12.26 5.70 -7.83
CA MET A 78 -11.79 5.50 -6.46
C MET A 78 -12.35 4.22 -5.84
N ILE A 79 -13.67 3.98 -5.96
CA ILE A 79 -14.32 2.77 -5.41
C ILE A 79 -13.67 1.49 -5.97
N ASN A 80 -13.39 1.44 -7.27
CA ASN A 80 -12.68 0.30 -7.85
C ASN A 80 -11.28 0.14 -7.24
N TRP A 81 -10.50 1.22 -7.13
CA TRP A 81 -9.15 1.17 -6.59
C TRP A 81 -9.08 0.78 -5.10
N LEU A 82 -10.13 1.07 -4.33
CA LEU A 82 -10.20 0.72 -2.91
C LEU A 82 -10.67 -0.72 -2.67
N TYR A 83 -11.58 -1.23 -3.51
CA TYR A 83 -12.36 -2.44 -3.16
C TYR A 83 -12.36 -3.54 -4.22
N ALA A 84 -11.92 -3.27 -5.46
CA ALA A 84 -11.88 -4.31 -6.48
C ALA A 84 -10.84 -5.39 -6.13
N PRO A 85 -11.15 -6.67 -6.40
CA PRO A 85 -10.15 -7.73 -6.41
C PRO A 85 -8.95 -7.39 -7.29
N PHE A 86 -7.78 -7.95 -7.00
CA PHE A 86 -6.52 -7.63 -7.69
C PHE A 86 -6.60 -7.81 -9.22
N ASN A 87 -7.34 -8.82 -9.69
CA ASN A 87 -7.56 -9.12 -11.11
C ASN A 87 -8.68 -8.30 -11.77
N GLU A 88 -9.39 -7.46 -11.01
CA GLU A 88 -10.50 -6.60 -11.45
C GLU A 88 -10.16 -5.10 -11.31
N LEU A 89 -8.91 -4.79 -10.95
CA LEU A 89 -8.42 -3.41 -10.92
C LEU A 89 -8.49 -2.79 -12.32
N GLU A 90 -9.20 -1.67 -12.41
CA GLU A 90 -9.35 -0.89 -13.62
C GLU A 90 -8.41 0.32 -13.60
N TRP A 91 -8.18 0.92 -14.78
CA TRP A 91 -7.30 2.07 -14.99
C TRP A 91 -5.82 1.91 -14.56
N VAL A 92 -5.41 0.73 -14.11
CA VAL A 92 -4.02 0.35 -13.89
C VAL A 92 -3.76 -0.98 -14.60
N THR A 93 -2.59 -1.11 -15.22
CA THR A 93 -2.10 -2.37 -15.73
C THR A 93 -0.93 -2.82 -14.87
N ILE A 94 -1.07 -3.99 -14.25
CA ILE A 94 -0.04 -4.61 -13.41
C ILE A 94 0.60 -5.74 -14.22
N SER A 95 1.90 -5.62 -14.49
CA SER A 95 2.65 -6.57 -15.31
C SER A 95 3.85 -7.12 -14.55
N THR A 96 4.26 -8.35 -14.84
CA THR A 96 5.53 -8.89 -14.36
C THR A 96 6.68 -8.34 -15.20
N PRO A 97 7.64 -7.60 -14.62
CA PRO A 97 8.81 -7.15 -15.36
C PRO A 97 9.69 -8.31 -15.84
N GLU A 98 10.33 -8.15 -17.01
CA GLU A 98 11.26 -9.16 -17.55
C GLU A 98 12.49 -9.37 -16.66
N ASP A 99 13.01 -8.30 -16.05
CA ASP A 99 14.12 -8.36 -15.12
C ASP A 99 13.61 -8.10 -13.69
N LEU A 100 13.80 -9.10 -12.83
CA LEU A 100 13.41 -9.08 -11.42
C LEU A 100 14.62 -9.03 -10.48
N SER A 101 15.87 -8.97 -11.00
CA SER A 101 17.07 -9.04 -10.16
C SER A 101 17.20 -7.85 -9.21
N ALA A 102 16.68 -6.68 -9.61
CA ALA A 102 16.68 -5.46 -8.80
C ALA A 102 15.65 -5.48 -7.66
N SER A 103 14.75 -6.47 -7.60
CA SER A 103 13.75 -6.59 -6.53
C SER A 103 14.29 -7.44 -5.38
N PRO A 104 14.50 -6.86 -4.17
CA PRO A 104 14.94 -7.63 -3.01
C PRO A 104 14.00 -8.80 -2.69
N VAL A 105 12.68 -8.56 -2.68
CA VAL A 105 11.68 -9.62 -2.44
C VAL A 105 11.83 -10.80 -3.39
N MET A 106 11.92 -10.53 -4.70
CA MET A 106 12.03 -11.60 -5.69
C MET A 106 13.40 -12.28 -5.65
N ARG A 107 14.47 -11.52 -5.37
CA ARG A 107 15.82 -12.06 -5.20
C ARG A 107 15.91 -13.00 -4.01
N TYR A 108 15.31 -12.63 -2.88
CA TYR A 108 15.27 -13.45 -1.67
C TYR A 108 14.38 -14.68 -1.84
N LEU A 109 13.22 -14.55 -2.49
CA LEU A 109 12.39 -15.70 -2.85
C LEU A 109 13.18 -16.69 -3.72
N ARG A 110 13.93 -16.21 -4.72
CA ARG A 110 14.77 -17.06 -5.56
C ARG A 110 15.81 -17.84 -4.73
N LEU A 111 16.49 -17.20 -3.78
CA LEU A 111 17.41 -17.90 -2.87
C LEU A 111 16.71 -19.02 -2.08
N ILE A 112 15.53 -18.75 -1.55
CA ILE A 112 14.72 -19.73 -0.80
C ILE A 112 14.32 -20.91 -1.70
N LEU A 113 13.86 -20.64 -2.92
CA LEU A 113 13.47 -21.66 -3.88
C LEU A 113 14.66 -22.49 -4.35
N ASP A 114 15.79 -21.86 -4.69
CA ASP A 114 17.00 -22.55 -5.14
C ASP A 114 17.52 -23.50 -4.05
N GLU A 115 17.57 -23.07 -2.78
CA GLU A 115 17.95 -23.93 -1.66
C GLU A 115 17.01 -25.12 -1.51
N ALA A 116 15.70 -24.89 -1.61
CA ALA A 116 14.72 -25.97 -1.53
C ALA A 116 14.84 -26.96 -2.69
N MET A 117 15.00 -26.47 -3.92
CA MET A 117 15.09 -27.31 -5.12
C MET A 117 16.36 -28.18 -5.11
N GLN A 118 17.46 -27.69 -4.54
CA GLN A 118 18.67 -28.51 -4.29
C GLN A 118 18.41 -29.61 -3.25
N GLY A 119 17.47 -29.42 -2.33
CA GLY A 119 17.09 -30.36 -1.27
C GLY A 119 15.82 -31.17 -1.56
N ASP A 120 15.57 -31.55 -2.82
CA ASP A 120 14.37 -32.28 -3.27
C ASP A 120 13.05 -31.54 -2.90
N GLY A 121 13.06 -30.23 -3.07
CA GLY A 121 11.92 -29.34 -2.80
C GLY A 121 11.75 -28.93 -1.33
N SER A 122 12.74 -29.16 -0.46
CA SER A 122 12.69 -28.72 0.94
C SER A 122 14.07 -28.45 1.55
N PHE A 123 14.12 -27.63 2.60
CA PHE A 123 15.33 -27.43 3.42
C PHE A 123 14.98 -27.31 4.91
N LYS A 124 15.96 -27.56 5.78
CA LYS A 124 15.77 -27.53 7.23
C LYS A 124 15.66 -26.08 7.70
N ALA A 125 14.66 -25.76 8.52
CA ALA A 125 14.57 -24.48 9.22
C ALA A 125 15.43 -24.51 10.50
N THR A 126 15.66 -23.35 11.12
CA THR A 126 16.26 -23.31 12.46
C THR A 126 15.30 -23.89 13.51
N SER A 127 15.74 -24.03 14.76
CA SER A 127 14.87 -24.48 15.86
C SER A 127 13.69 -23.53 16.13
N LYS A 128 13.87 -22.23 15.93
CA LYS A 128 12.80 -21.22 15.97
C LYS A 128 11.92 -21.24 14.71
N GLY A 129 12.33 -22.04 13.72
CA GLY A 129 11.68 -22.16 12.43
C GLY A 129 11.95 -20.97 11.51
N ASN A 130 13.11 -20.33 11.66
CA ASN A 130 13.62 -19.32 10.73
C ASN A 130 14.40 -19.95 9.58
N LEU A 131 14.78 -19.16 8.58
CA LEU A 131 15.73 -19.51 7.53
C LEU A 131 17.11 -19.78 8.13
N PRO A 132 17.85 -20.79 7.62
CA PRO A 132 19.23 -21.05 8.00
C PRO A 132 20.17 -19.88 7.75
N THR A 133 21.22 -19.76 8.56
CA THR A 133 22.27 -18.74 8.43
C THR A 133 22.93 -18.71 7.04
N LYS A 134 22.97 -19.85 6.33
CA LYS A 134 23.43 -19.92 4.93
C LYS A 134 22.61 -18.99 4.03
N LEU A 135 21.28 -19.07 4.08
CA LEU A 135 20.39 -18.21 3.29
C LEU A 135 20.50 -16.75 3.72
N VAL A 136 20.60 -16.49 5.03
CA VAL A 136 20.80 -15.13 5.57
C VAL A 136 22.10 -14.52 5.02
N ARG A 137 23.20 -15.27 4.99
CA ARG A 137 24.48 -14.82 4.44
C ARG A 137 24.36 -14.51 2.95
N GLN A 138 23.74 -15.40 2.17
CA GLN A 138 23.52 -15.17 0.74
C GLN A 138 22.65 -13.93 0.48
N ALA A 139 21.65 -13.67 1.34
CA ALA A 139 20.82 -12.47 1.25
C ALA A 139 21.62 -11.19 1.58
N ASN A 140 22.48 -11.22 2.61
CA ASN A 140 23.39 -10.10 2.90
C ASN A 140 24.35 -9.82 1.72
N ASP A 141 24.90 -10.87 1.13
CA ASP A 141 25.83 -10.76 -0.01
C ASP A 141 25.16 -10.15 -1.25
N ALA A 142 23.83 -10.23 -1.36
CA ALA A 142 23.05 -9.64 -2.45
C ALA A 142 22.74 -8.14 -2.24
N LEU A 143 22.92 -7.58 -1.04
CA LEU A 143 22.58 -6.17 -0.75
C LEU A 143 23.18 -5.16 -1.76
N PRO A 144 24.47 -5.26 -2.16
CA PRO A 144 25.05 -4.35 -3.15
C PRO A 144 24.37 -4.37 -4.53
N GLU A 145 23.56 -5.39 -4.83
CA GLU A 145 22.79 -5.49 -6.08
C GLU A 145 21.58 -4.51 -6.10
N PHE A 146 21.15 -3.99 -4.93
CA PHE A 146 19.92 -3.21 -4.81
C PHE A 146 20.16 -1.70 -4.73
N ALA A 147 19.27 -0.91 -5.31
CA ALA A 147 19.34 0.56 -5.28
C ALA A 147 19.38 1.14 -3.85
N VAL A 148 18.68 0.49 -2.90
CA VAL A 148 18.68 0.89 -1.48
C VAL A 148 20.06 0.86 -0.82
N SER A 149 21.03 0.13 -1.40
CA SER A 149 22.40 0.06 -0.88
C SER A 149 23.17 1.37 -0.96
N GLN A 150 22.73 2.32 -1.80
CA GLN A 150 23.33 3.65 -1.88
C GLN A 150 23.14 4.45 -0.58
N ASN A 151 22.10 4.12 0.19
CA ASN A 151 21.73 4.75 1.44
C ASN A 151 22.00 3.83 2.64
N GLN A 152 23.08 3.04 2.58
CA GLN A 152 23.43 2.06 3.60
C GLN A 152 23.41 2.64 5.02
N THR A 153 22.58 2.03 5.86
CA THR A 153 22.60 2.22 7.30
C THR A 153 23.44 1.12 7.96
N HIS A 154 23.87 1.34 9.20
CA HIS A 154 24.59 0.32 9.95
C HIS A 154 23.73 -0.95 10.09
N ILE A 155 24.34 -2.14 10.04
CA ILE A 155 23.65 -3.44 10.05
C ILE A 155 22.65 -3.62 11.21
N SER A 156 22.86 -2.96 12.34
CA SER A 156 21.97 -3.05 13.50
C SER A 156 20.60 -2.38 13.31
N ILE A 157 20.46 -1.52 12.31
CA ILE A 157 19.23 -0.79 11.97
C ILE A 157 18.86 -0.95 10.49
N SER A 158 19.46 -1.93 9.82
CA SER A 158 19.24 -2.17 8.41
C SER A 158 18.03 -3.08 8.21
N GLU A 159 17.08 -2.65 7.38
CA GLU A 159 15.98 -3.52 6.96
C GLU A 159 16.44 -4.61 5.97
N PHE A 160 17.62 -4.43 5.36
CA PHE A 160 18.15 -5.24 4.25
C PHE A 160 19.42 -6.04 4.60
N SER A 161 19.83 -6.07 5.87
CA SER A 161 20.94 -6.92 6.31
C SER A 161 20.79 -7.32 7.78
N GLY A 162 21.33 -8.48 8.15
CA GLY A 162 21.21 -8.99 9.51
C GLY A 162 22.04 -10.23 9.79
N SER A 163 22.33 -10.49 11.07
CA SER A 163 23.08 -11.69 11.49
C SER A 163 22.26 -12.99 11.47
N ASN A 164 20.93 -12.86 11.46
CA ASN A 164 19.95 -13.95 11.35
C ASN A 164 18.64 -13.37 10.79
N GLU A 165 17.65 -14.21 10.51
CA GLU A 165 16.38 -13.74 9.94
C GLU A 165 15.58 -12.80 10.87
N ASP A 166 15.61 -13.02 12.20
CA ASP A 166 14.92 -12.14 13.17
C ASP A 166 15.41 -10.67 13.09
N LYS A 167 16.61 -10.47 12.55
CA LYS A 167 17.26 -9.15 12.38
C LYS A 167 17.34 -8.73 10.92
N PHE A 168 16.56 -9.33 10.03
CA PHE A 168 16.60 -9.06 8.59
C PHE A 168 15.17 -8.98 8.05
N ASN A 169 14.53 -7.84 8.28
CA ASN A 169 13.12 -7.60 8.00
C ASN A 169 12.72 -7.88 6.54
N ALA A 170 13.48 -7.40 5.55
CA ALA A 170 13.14 -7.61 4.14
C ALA A 170 13.20 -9.09 3.73
N LEU A 171 14.15 -9.86 4.29
CA LEU A 171 14.24 -11.31 4.08
C LEU A 171 13.09 -12.04 4.76
N HIS A 172 12.80 -11.67 6.02
CA HIS A 172 11.69 -12.23 6.79
C HIS A 172 10.35 -12.00 6.08
N TYR A 173 10.09 -10.76 5.69
CA TYR A 173 8.94 -10.34 4.89
C TYR A 173 8.78 -11.21 3.63
N SER A 174 9.86 -11.42 2.88
CA SER A 174 9.84 -12.22 1.65
C SER A 174 9.45 -13.67 1.91
N ARG A 175 9.93 -14.27 3.01
CA ARG A 175 9.54 -15.62 3.41
C ARG A 175 8.07 -15.68 3.83
N VAL A 176 7.59 -14.72 4.61
CA VAL A 176 6.19 -14.66 5.06
C VAL A 176 5.25 -14.50 3.85
N LEU A 177 5.58 -13.61 2.91
CA LEU A 177 4.82 -13.47 1.67
C LEU A 177 4.76 -14.79 0.89
N ALA A 178 5.87 -15.53 0.80
CA ALA A 178 5.89 -16.81 0.10
C ALA A 178 5.00 -17.88 0.77
N GLU A 179 4.83 -17.81 2.10
CA GLU A 179 3.86 -18.66 2.82
C GLU A 179 2.42 -18.24 2.53
N ILE A 180 2.12 -16.93 2.61
CA ILE A 180 0.79 -16.38 2.34
C ILE A 180 0.36 -16.66 0.90
N ALA A 181 1.25 -16.42 -0.08
CA ALA A 181 1.03 -16.76 -1.48
C ALA A 181 0.96 -18.28 -1.73
N GLY A 182 1.16 -19.09 -0.69
CA GLY A 182 1.04 -20.54 -0.76
C GLY A 182 2.12 -21.21 -1.62
N ILE A 183 3.27 -20.57 -1.80
CA ILE A 183 4.42 -21.09 -2.56
C ILE A 183 5.18 -22.08 -1.69
N ILE A 184 5.46 -21.68 -0.45
CA ILE A 184 6.14 -22.51 0.55
C ILE A 184 5.24 -22.78 1.75
N TYR A 185 5.60 -23.78 2.54
CA TYR A 185 4.99 -24.03 3.85
C TYR A 185 5.99 -24.70 4.78
N ARG A 186 5.83 -24.49 6.10
CA ARG A 186 6.66 -25.15 7.11
C ARG A 186 5.99 -26.41 7.64
N ARG A 187 6.70 -27.55 7.64
CA ARG A 187 6.24 -28.80 8.25
C ARG A 187 7.42 -29.60 8.79
N SER A 188 7.29 -30.11 10.01
CA SER A 188 8.30 -30.96 10.67
C SER A 188 9.69 -30.33 10.70
N GLY A 189 9.78 -29.05 11.05
CA GLY A 189 11.05 -28.31 11.14
C GLY A 189 11.74 -28.02 9.80
N ARG A 190 11.01 -28.14 8.68
CA ARG A 190 11.50 -27.86 7.32
C ARG A 190 10.58 -26.92 6.59
N TYR A 191 11.15 -26.09 5.73
CA TYR A 191 10.41 -25.39 4.69
C TYR A 191 10.32 -26.27 3.45
N HIS A 192 9.12 -26.37 2.88
CA HIS A 192 8.81 -27.14 1.69
C HIS A 192 8.24 -26.20 0.63
N VAL A 193 8.63 -26.39 -0.63
CA VAL A 193 7.98 -25.75 -1.77
C VAL A 193 6.83 -26.66 -2.21
N LYS A 194 5.62 -26.13 -2.41
CA LYS A 194 4.49 -26.96 -2.90
C LYS A 194 4.83 -27.59 -4.25
N LYS A 195 4.38 -28.82 -4.50
CA LYS A 195 4.67 -29.52 -5.78
C LYS A 195 4.20 -28.76 -7.02
N THR A 196 3.09 -28.00 -6.92
CA THR A 196 2.63 -27.10 -7.97
C THR A 196 3.61 -25.95 -8.20
N ALA A 197 4.10 -25.31 -7.13
CA ALA A 197 5.12 -24.27 -7.20
C ALA A 197 6.47 -24.82 -7.73
N GLN A 198 6.90 -26.01 -7.35
CA GLN A 198 8.10 -26.64 -7.93
C GLN A 198 8.01 -26.74 -9.46
N LYS A 199 6.86 -27.20 -9.99
CA LYS A 199 6.62 -27.30 -11.44
C LYS A 199 6.58 -25.92 -12.11
N GLN A 200 5.93 -24.94 -11.49
CA GLN A 200 5.89 -23.57 -11.99
C GLN A 200 7.30 -22.96 -12.05
N TYR A 201 8.10 -23.14 -11.00
CA TYR A 201 9.47 -22.65 -10.94
C TYR A 201 10.36 -23.28 -12.02
N GLN A 202 10.25 -24.59 -12.24
CA GLN A 202 11.00 -25.27 -13.31
C GLN A 202 10.61 -24.80 -14.72
N LYS A 203 9.33 -24.49 -14.94
CA LYS A 203 8.81 -24.12 -16.26
C LYS A 203 8.99 -22.64 -16.59
N HIS A 204 8.79 -21.77 -15.62
CA HIS A 204 8.64 -20.32 -15.80
C HIS A 204 9.63 -19.51 -14.96
N GLY A 205 10.49 -20.16 -14.17
CA GLY A 205 11.43 -19.49 -13.28
C GLY A 205 10.73 -18.68 -12.19
N ILE A 206 11.44 -17.68 -11.69
CA ILE A 206 10.96 -16.82 -10.61
C ILE A 206 9.77 -15.94 -11.02
N HIS A 207 9.60 -15.66 -12.32
CA HIS A 207 8.52 -14.84 -12.87
C HIS A 207 7.12 -15.38 -12.57
N ALA A 208 6.97 -16.70 -12.40
CA ALA A 208 5.69 -17.31 -12.03
C ALA A 208 5.14 -16.81 -10.69
N PHE A 209 5.99 -16.25 -9.83
CA PHE A 209 5.64 -15.89 -8.47
C PHE A 209 5.54 -14.39 -8.23
N PHE A 210 5.87 -13.56 -9.22
CA PHE A 210 5.82 -12.10 -9.04
C PHE A 210 4.41 -11.60 -8.69
N ILE A 211 3.42 -11.90 -9.53
CA ILE A 211 2.03 -11.50 -9.30
C ILE A 211 1.43 -12.14 -8.03
N PRO A 212 1.56 -13.46 -7.77
CA PRO A 212 1.08 -14.06 -6.53
C PRO A 212 1.68 -13.45 -5.26
N MET A 213 2.97 -13.11 -5.28
CA MET A 213 3.63 -12.45 -4.15
C MET A 213 3.14 -11.01 -3.98
N LEU A 214 2.92 -10.28 -5.08
CA LEU A 214 2.46 -8.90 -5.05
C LEU A 214 1.02 -8.81 -4.56
N GLU A 215 0.14 -9.69 -5.04
CA GLU A 215 -1.22 -9.81 -4.56
C GLU A 215 -1.24 -10.18 -3.07
N ALA A 216 -0.41 -11.14 -2.63
CA ALA A 216 -0.29 -11.46 -1.21
C ALA A 216 0.15 -10.24 -0.38
N ALA A 217 1.07 -9.44 -0.88
CA ALA A 217 1.54 -8.22 -0.23
C ALA A 217 0.43 -7.18 -0.09
N THR A 218 -0.41 -6.99 -1.10
CA THR A 218 -1.42 -5.91 -1.11
C THR A 218 -2.79 -6.32 -0.55
N SER A 219 -3.10 -7.62 -0.50
CA SER A 219 -4.43 -8.10 -0.07
C SER A 219 -4.45 -8.91 1.23
N GLN A 220 -3.33 -9.53 1.63
CA GLN A 220 -3.33 -10.52 2.72
C GLN A 220 -2.31 -10.22 3.82
N TYR A 221 -1.09 -9.80 3.46
CA TYR A 221 -0.04 -9.49 4.43
C TYR A 221 -0.45 -8.33 5.34
N ASN A 222 -0.24 -8.44 6.64
CA ASN A 222 -0.47 -7.33 7.57
C ASN A 222 0.70 -6.34 7.50
N TRP A 223 0.45 -5.15 6.97
CA TRP A 223 1.48 -4.12 6.80
C TRP A 223 2.07 -3.59 8.11
N GLY A 224 1.35 -3.69 9.23
CA GLY A 224 1.85 -3.32 10.57
C GLY A 224 2.71 -4.40 11.25
N TYR A 225 2.90 -5.57 10.62
CA TYR A 225 3.54 -6.72 11.28
C TYR A 225 4.97 -6.45 11.80
N LEU A 226 5.72 -5.55 11.16
CA LEU A 226 7.14 -5.29 11.46
C LEU A 226 7.40 -3.92 12.09
N ASP A 227 6.37 -3.10 12.33
CA ASP A 227 6.60 -1.70 12.70
C ASP A 227 6.37 -1.39 14.18
N GLY A 228 5.73 -2.29 14.92
CA GLY A 228 5.55 -2.19 16.37
C GLY A 228 4.62 -1.06 16.81
N TRP A 229 3.88 -0.44 15.90
CA TRP A 229 2.89 0.58 16.24
C TRP A 229 1.62 -0.08 16.80
N GLU A 230 0.97 0.59 17.76
CA GLU A 230 -0.28 0.11 18.36
C GLU A 230 -1.51 0.34 17.45
N TYR A 231 -1.36 1.20 16.43
CA TYR A 231 -2.43 1.55 15.50
C TYR A 231 -2.69 0.45 14.45
N ASP A 232 -3.90 -0.09 14.48
CA ASP A 232 -4.40 -1.08 13.52
C ASP A 232 -5.10 -0.42 12.31
N ILE A 233 -4.45 0.57 11.71
CA ILE A 233 -4.93 1.24 10.50
C ILE A 233 -4.47 0.47 9.26
N ASP A 234 -5.44 -0.06 8.50
CA ASP A 234 -5.17 -0.82 7.28
C ASP A 234 -4.97 0.09 6.06
N LEU A 235 -3.73 0.52 5.87
CA LEU A 235 -3.32 1.32 4.71
C LEU A 235 -3.36 0.57 3.38
N ARG A 236 -3.54 -0.76 3.38
CA ARG A 236 -3.60 -1.55 2.15
C ARG A 236 -4.76 -1.11 1.27
N THR A 237 -5.89 -0.73 1.86
CA THR A 237 -7.07 -0.25 1.12
C THR A 237 -6.75 0.87 0.13
N PHE A 238 -5.77 1.72 0.44
CA PHE A 238 -5.46 2.92 -0.34
C PHE A 238 -4.26 2.76 -1.28
N TRP A 239 -3.69 1.55 -1.39
CA TRP A 239 -2.38 1.34 -2.00
C TRP A 239 -2.29 1.78 -3.45
N ILE A 240 -3.34 1.56 -4.26
CA ILE A 240 -3.36 1.99 -5.67
C ILE A 240 -3.34 3.52 -5.77
N PHE A 241 -4.17 4.20 -4.99
CA PHE A 241 -4.21 5.66 -4.94
C PHE A 241 -2.85 6.23 -4.51
N MET A 242 -2.28 5.68 -3.43
CA MET A 242 -0.98 6.13 -2.93
C MET A 242 0.14 5.90 -3.95
N LEU A 243 0.12 4.76 -4.64
CA LEU A 243 1.10 4.42 -5.67
C LEU A 243 0.99 5.34 -6.88
N TRP A 244 -0.23 5.61 -7.34
CA TRP A 244 -0.52 6.51 -8.44
C TRP A 244 -0.02 7.93 -8.17
N ARG A 245 -0.33 8.47 -6.98
CA ARG A 245 0.14 9.80 -6.55
C ARG A 245 1.65 9.86 -6.47
N LEU A 246 2.26 8.93 -5.75
CA LEU A 246 3.71 8.88 -5.59
C LEU A 246 4.44 8.74 -6.92
N GLN A 247 3.92 7.94 -7.87
CA GLN A 247 4.47 7.82 -9.21
C GLN A 247 4.38 9.13 -10.02
N GLY A 248 3.41 10.00 -9.70
CA GLY A 248 3.21 11.29 -10.36
C GLY A 248 4.20 12.37 -9.95
N HIS A 249 4.45 12.53 -8.65
CA HIS A 249 5.26 13.64 -8.13
C HIS A 249 6.45 13.21 -7.26
N GLY A 250 6.48 11.96 -6.77
CA GLY A 250 7.59 11.42 -5.98
C GLY A 250 7.81 12.09 -4.62
N CYS A 251 6.85 12.90 -4.14
CA CYS A 251 6.95 13.62 -2.87
C CYS A 251 6.10 12.91 -1.81
N VAL A 252 6.72 12.37 -0.76
CA VAL A 252 6.02 11.62 0.28
C VAL A 252 5.14 12.54 1.13
N ASP A 253 5.60 13.75 1.45
CA ASP A 253 4.82 14.74 2.20
C ASP A 253 3.51 15.11 1.47
N GLN A 254 3.63 15.40 0.18
CA GLN A 254 2.46 15.68 -0.66
C GLN A 254 1.51 14.49 -0.74
N LEU A 255 2.05 13.26 -0.83
CA LEU A 255 1.23 12.05 -0.79
C LEU A 255 0.42 11.96 0.51
N VAL A 256 1.03 12.26 1.67
CA VAL A 256 0.34 12.23 2.96
C VAL A 256 -0.80 13.25 3.01
N GLU A 257 -0.57 14.47 2.52
CA GLU A 257 -1.60 15.52 2.43
C GLU A 257 -2.77 15.10 1.53
N GLU A 258 -2.48 14.48 0.38
CA GLU A 258 -3.48 13.99 -0.56
C GLU A 258 -4.28 12.82 0.02
N VAL A 259 -3.65 11.89 0.74
CA VAL A 259 -4.35 10.81 1.46
C VAL A 259 -5.24 11.36 2.57
N ALA A 260 -4.74 12.30 3.36
CA ALA A 260 -5.52 12.94 4.42
C ALA A 260 -6.72 13.73 3.88
N THR A 261 -6.58 14.32 2.69
CA THR A 261 -7.66 15.06 2.01
C THR A 261 -8.70 14.10 1.43
N ALA A 262 -8.26 13.03 0.76
CA ALA A 262 -9.14 12.04 0.16
C ALA A 262 -9.88 11.20 1.22
N PHE A 263 -9.24 10.93 2.36
CA PHE A 263 -9.74 10.02 3.39
C PHE A 263 -9.61 10.63 4.80
N PRO A 264 -10.33 11.73 5.09
CA PRO A 264 -10.20 12.44 6.36
C PRO A 264 -10.63 11.60 7.57
N ASP A 265 -11.44 10.56 7.35
CA ASP A 265 -11.88 9.64 8.41
C ASP A 265 -10.72 8.81 8.98
N LEU A 266 -9.64 8.58 8.22
CA LEU A 266 -8.43 7.92 8.75
C LEU A 266 -7.82 8.70 9.92
N LEU A 267 -8.01 10.03 9.94
CA LEU A 267 -7.46 10.87 11.00
C LEU A 267 -8.24 10.72 12.32
N LEU A 268 -9.47 10.18 12.27
CA LEU A 268 -10.32 9.97 13.44
C LEU A 268 -9.88 8.76 14.28
N ASP A 269 -9.14 7.82 13.68
CA ASP A 269 -8.70 6.59 14.33
C ASP A 269 -7.45 6.80 15.22
N PHE A 270 -6.80 7.96 15.13
CA PHE A 270 -5.67 8.32 15.98
C PHE A 270 -6.13 8.87 17.33
N SER A 271 -5.43 8.50 18.40
CA SER A 271 -5.78 8.97 19.75
C SER A 271 -5.37 10.43 19.95
N SER A 272 -6.16 11.18 20.72
CA SER A 272 -5.88 12.61 20.99
C SER A 272 -4.82 12.85 22.07
N GLU A 273 -4.28 11.79 22.69
CA GLU A 273 -3.37 11.87 23.84
C GLU A 273 -1.88 11.82 23.45
N GLU A 274 -1.57 11.77 22.16
CA GLU A 274 -0.19 11.64 21.69
C GLU A 274 0.54 12.97 21.48
N TYR A 275 1.86 12.90 21.61
CA TYR A 275 2.79 13.99 21.33
C TYR A 275 2.81 14.40 19.85
N LEU A 276 2.30 13.54 18.95
CA LEU A 276 2.22 13.76 17.51
C LEU A 276 0.78 14.05 17.09
N SER A 277 0.60 14.93 16.11
CA SER A 277 -0.70 15.16 15.49
C SER A 277 -1.14 13.95 14.63
N PRO A 278 -2.45 13.75 14.41
CA PRO A 278 -2.97 12.70 13.53
C PRO A 278 -2.30 12.66 12.14
N SER A 279 -2.04 13.82 11.53
CA SER A 279 -1.34 13.89 10.24
C SER A 279 0.12 13.42 10.32
N GLN A 280 0.81 13.70 11.43
CA GLN A 280 2.18 13.19 11.65
C GLN A 280 2.19 11.69 11.88
N LEU A 281 1.19 11.14 12.56
CA LEU A 281 1.02 9.70 12.73
C LEU A 281 0.71 9.01 11.41
N LEU A 282 -0.22 9.56 10.61
CA LEU A 282 -0.47 9.08 9.26
C LEU A 282 0.79 9.11 8.40
N SER A 283 1.58 10.19 8.48
CA SER A 283 2.87 10.29 7.79
C SER A 283 3.82 9.18 8.21
N ALA A 284 3.94 8.91 9.52
CA ALA A 284 4.82 7.86 10.04
C ALA A 284 4.37 6.46 9.58
N LEU A 285 3.06 6.20 9.57
CA LEU A 285 2.51 4.94 9.08
C LEU A 285 2.72 4.76 7.57
N ILE A 286 2.49 5.80 6.75
CA ILE A 286 2.73 5.75 5.30
C ILE A 286 4.22 5.52 5.02
N GLU A 287 5.12 6.26 5.67
CA GLU A 287 6.56 6.08 5.50
C GLU A 287 7.00 4.64 5.88
N SER A 288 6.60 4.17 7.05
CA SER A 288 6.94 2.84 7.57
C SER A 288 6.35 1.70 6.73
N ARG A 289 5.03 1.68 6.55
CA ARG A 289 4.27 0.55 6.00
C ARG A 289 4.28 0.52 4.49
N PHE A 290 4.08 1.68 3.85
CA PHE A 290 3.96 1.77 2.40
C PHE A 290 5.30 2.03 1.73
N ILE A 291 6.04 3.06 2.15
CA ILE A 291 7.28 3.45 1.46
C ILE A 291 8.41 2.44 1.74
N GLU A 292 8.77 2.26 3.01
CA GLU A 292 9.95 1.46 3.40
C GLU A 292 9.68 -0.04 3.26
N ARG A 293 8.61 -0.54 3.89
CA ARG A 293 8.37 -1.99 4.00
C ARG A 293 7.52 -2.61 2.90
N PHE A 294 6.98 -1.80 1.99
CA PHE A 294 6.41 -2.27 0.74
C PHE A 294 7.25 -1.81 -0.45
N LEU A 295 7.27 -0.51 -0.80
CA LEU A 295 7.91 -0.07 -2.05
C LEU A 295 9.43 -0.30 -2.08
N GLN A 296 10.18 -0.02 -1.01
CA GLN A 296 11.62 -0.30 -1.01
C GLN A 296 11.93 -1.80 -0.93
N PHE A 297 11.17 -2.58 -0.16
CA PHE A 297 11.34 -4.03 -0.09
C PHE A 297 11.18 -4.69 -1.45
N TRP A 298 10.23 -4.21 -2.25
CA TRP A 298 10.00 -4.67 -3.61
C TRP A 298 10.99 -4.10 -4.63
N GLY A 299 11.79 -3.09 -4.27
CA GLY A 299 12.73 -2.42 -5.19
C GLY A 299 12.05 -1.43 -6.13
N PHE A 300 10.87 -0.94 -5.79
CA PHE A 300 10.10 0.01 -6.58
C PHE A 300 10.57 1.45 -6.41
N VAL A 301 11.02 1.82 -5.22
CA VAL A 301 11.52 3.17 -4.92
C VAL A 301 12.77 3.13 -4.05
N THR A 302 13.50 4.23 -4.01
CA THR A 302 14.48 4.55 -2.97
C THR A 302 14.12 5.87 -2.30
N VAL A 303 14.36 5.98 -0.99
CA VAL A 303 14.25 7.23 -0.23
C VAL A 303 15.54 7.44 0.56
N ASP A 304 15.95 8.69 0.73
CA ASP A 304 17.07 9.04 1.60
C ASP A 304 16.66 8.93 3.08
N PRO A 305 17.35 8.11 3.90
CA PRO A 305 17.06 7.96 5.32
C PRO A 305 17.46 9.16 6.18
N LYS A 306 18.23 10.13 5.65
CA LYS A 306 18.83 11.23 6.43
C LYS A 306 17.83 12.27 6.97
N ARG A 307 16.53 12.15 6.69
CA ARG A 307 15.50 13.07 7.20
C ARG A 307 15.47 13.16 8.72
N TYR A 308 15.80 12.10 9.45
CA TYR A 308 15.79 12.10 10.91
C TYR A 308 16.83 13.04 11.57
N PHE A 309 17.81 13.54 10.81
CA PHE A 309 18.92 14.33 11.33
C PHE A 309 19.04 15.74 10.74
N ALA A 310 18.10 16.18 9.90
CA ALA A 310 18.16 17.49 9.24
C ALA A 310 17.57 18.61 10.13
N GLU A 311 18.30 19.72 10.30
CA GLU A 311 17.87 20.90 11.07
C GLU A 311 16.73 21.69 10.40
N THR A 312 16.51 21.48 9.10
CA THR A 312 15.46 22.13 8.30
C THR A 312 14.55 21.11 7.63
N HIS A 313 13.24 21.36 7.63
CA HIS A 313 12.25 20.49 6.99
C HIS A 313 12.44 20.45 5.47
N VAL A 314 13.02 19.37 4.95
CA VAL A 314 13.11 19.09 3.51
C VAL A 314 12.07 18.03 3.17
N PRO A 315 11.19 18.26 2.16
CA PRO A 315 10.25 17.24 1.73
C PRO A 315 10.95 15.94 1.34
N ARG A 316 10.44 14.81 1.84
CA ARG A 316 11.00 13.49 1.57
C ARG A 316 10.66 13.08 0.14
N LYS A 317 11.71 12.92 -0.67
CA LYS A 317 11.57 12.50 -2.06
C LYS A 317 11.82 11.00 -2.21
N ALA A 318 10.93 10.36 -2.94
CA ALA A 318 11.07 8.99 -3.41
C ALA A 318 11.58 9.00 -4.86
N GLU A 319 12.69 8.31 -5.08
CA GLU A 319 13.25 8.08 -6.41
C GLU A 319 12.63 6.81 -7.00
N MET A 320 11.87 6.98 -8.08
CA MET A 320 11.17 5.88 -8.75
C MET A 320 12.16 5.00 -9.52
N GLN A 321 12.20 3.72 -9.19
CA GLN A 321 13.04 2.74 -9.89
C GLN A 321 12.34 2.25 -11.17
N THR A 322 13.14 1.77 -12.13
CA THR A 322 12.63 1.22 -13.40
C THR A 322 11.62 0.09 -13.18
N LEU A 323 11.82 -0.71 -12.12
CA LEU A 323 10.94 -1.82 -11.79
C LEU A 323 9.50 -1.35 -11.53
N LEU A 324 9.31 -0.22 -10.84
CA LEU A 324 7.98 0.33 -10.56
C LEU A 324 7.25 0.66 -11.87
N LYS A 325 7.90 1.42 -12.76
CA LYS A 325 7.30 1.87 -14.03
C LYS A 325 6.98 0.71 -14.97
N LYS A 326 7.78 -0.37 -14.94
CA LYS A 326 7.50 -1.59 -15.70
C LYS A 326 6.37 -2.41 -15.08
N THR A 327 6.20 -2.33 -13.77
CA THR A 327 5.17 -3.08 -13.03
C THR A 327 3.80 -2.40 -13.15
N PHE A 328 3.72 -1.09 -12.92
CA PHE A 328 2.47 -0.35 -12.80
C PHE A 328 2.35 0.73 -13.88
N GLN A 329 1.36 0.57 -14.75
CA GLN A 329 1.05 1.53 -15.80
C GLN A 329 -0.36 2.06 -15.60
N PHE A 330 -0.46 3.31 -15.14
CA PHE A 330 -1.72 3.99 -14.95
C PHE A 330 -2.23 4.60 -16.27
N LYS A 331 -3.52 4.39 -16.54
CA LYS A 331 -4.23 4.94 -17.72
C LYS A 331 -4.93 6.27 -17.40
N THR A 332 -5.01 6.64 -16.12
CA THR A 332 -5.52 7.94 -15.67
C THR A 332 -4.47 9.02 -15.86
N LYS A 333 -4.88 10.23 -16.27
CA LYS A 333 -3.97 11.37 -16.33
C LYS A 333 -3.71 11.86 -14.90
N ILE A 334 -2.44 12.09 -14.60
CA ILE A 334 -2.01 12.78 -13.38
C ILE A 334 -2.25 14.27 -13.67
N GLN A 335 -3.15 14.90 -12.91
CA GLN A 335 -3.32 16.35 -12.93
C GLN A 335 -2.27 17.03 -12.06
#